data_AF-A0A397I6V1-F1
#
_entry.id   AF-A0A397I6V1-F1
#
_cell.length_a   1.000
_cell.length_b   1.000
_cell.length_c   1.000
_cell.angle_alpha   90.00
_cell.angle_beta   90.00
_cell.angle_gamma   90.00
#
_symmetry.space_group_name_H-M   'P 1'
#
loop_
_entity.id
_entity.type
_entity.pdbx_description
1 polymer ?
#
loop_
_entity_poly.entity_id
_entity_poly.type
_entity_poly.pdbx_seq_one_letter_code
_entity_poly.pdbx_strand_id
1 'polypeptide(L)'
;MKERLRELDEKSFEYTCINSKQNAFKIYMNTFYGEAGNNISPLYLLELAGGVTSAGQRNIKFVKKFIESKGFKVKYGDTDSLYLTCPGECFQECDQKYKLDQLSRKEY
;
A
#
# COMPACT_ATOMS: atom_id res chain seq x y z
N MET A 1 11.00 12.86 6.41
CA MET A 1 11.85 11.65 6.52
C MET A 1 11.95 10.92 5.18
N LYS A 2 10.82 10.46 4.60
CA LYS A 2 10.83 9.75 3.30
C LYS A 2 11.42 10.55 2.13
N GLU A 3 11.19 11.86 2.09
CA GLU A 3 11.73 12.70 1.02
C GLU A 3 13.26 12.79 1.08
N ARG A 4 13.83 13.09 2.26
CA ARG A 4 15.29 13.06 2.49
C ARG A 4 15.92 11.70 2.16
N LEU A 5 15.23 10.58 2.42
CA LEU A 5 15.77 9.26 2.09
C LEU A 5 15.98 9.06 0.59
N ARG A 6 15.18 9.70 -0.28
CA ARG A 6 15.33 9.58 -1.75
C ARG A 6 16.57 10.28 -2.30
N GLU A 7 17.13 11.20 -1.53
CA GLU A 7 18.28 12.02 -1.93
C GLU A 7 19.60 11.48 -1.38
N LEU A 8 19.55 10.51 -0.46
CA LEU A 8 20.70 9.97 0.23
C LEU A 8 21.15 8.65 -0.41
N ASP A 9 22.47 8.43 -0.44
CA ASP A 9 23.02 7.13 -0.78
C ASP A 9 22.60 6.08 0.25
N GLU A 10 22.04 4.96 -0.20
CA GLU A 10 21.52 3.89 0.66
C GLU A 10 22.58 3.29 1.57
N LYS A 11 23.86 3.33 1.15
CA LYS A 11 25.00 2.84 1.93
C LYS A 11 25.49 3.84 2.98
N SER A 12 24.97 5.07 2.96
CA SER A 12 25.39 6.10 3.91
C SER A 12 24.86 5.82 5.32
N PHE A 13 25.65 6.25 6.31
CA PHE A 13 25.24 6.19 7.72
C PHE A 13 23.97 7.04 7.97
N GLU A 14 23.86 8.19 7.31
CA GLU A 14 22.70 9.08 7.44
C GLU A 14 21.41 8.41 6.93
N TYR A 15 21.47 7.74 5.77
CA TYR A 15 20.34 6.97 5.24
C TYR A 15 19.89 5.92 6.25
N THR A 16 20.84 5.12 6.77
CA THR A 16 20.56 4.07 7.75
C THR A 16 19.91 4.62 9.01
N CYS A 17 20.39 5.75 9.52
CA CYS A 17 19.85 6.41 10.71
C CYS A 17 18.40 6.88 10.49
N ILE A 18 18.12 7.57 9.38
CA ILE A 18 16.78 8.07 9.06
C ILE A 18 15.82 6.90 8.78
N ASN A 19 16.28 5.87 8.04
CA ASN A 19 15.49 4.69 7.74
C ASN A 19 15.10 3.93 9.02
N SER A 20 16.07 3.77 9.94
CA SER A 20 15.83 3.15 11.25
C SER A 20 14.79 3.93 12.06
N LYS A 21 14.88 5.27 12.08
CA LYS A 21 13.90 6.13 12.77
C LYS A 21 12.49 5.97 12.20
N GLN A 22 12.30 6.03 10.88
CA GLN A 22 10.96 5.87 10.31
C GLN A 22 10.38 4.47 10.57
N ASN A 23 11.22 3.43 10.57
CA ASN A 23 10.78 2.07 10.86
C ASN A 23 10.38 1.89 12.32
N ALA A 24 11.13 2.50 13.25
CA ALA A 24 10.75 2.54 14.66
C ALA A 24 9.37 3.19 14.86
N PHE A 25 9.10 4.32 14.19
CA PHE A 25 7.78 4.95 14.22
C PHE A 25 6.69 4.04 13.64
N LYS A 26 6.95 3.37 12.50
CA LYS A 26 5.99 2.44 11.90
C LYS A 26 5.62 1.31 12.85
N ILE A 27 6.63 0.67 13.46
CA ILE A 27 6.42 -0.42 14.43
C ILE A 27 5.60 0.11 15.61
N TYR A 28 6.02 1.24 16.19
CA TYR A 28 5.33 1.84 17.33
C TYR A 28 3.84 2.11 17.04
N MET A 29 3.53 2.73 15.91
CA MET A 29 2.13 3.05 15.54
C MET A 29 1.28 1.80 15.35
N ASN A 30 1.81 0.77 14.69
CA ASN A 30 1.10 -0.49 14.48
C ASN A 30 0.87 -1.23 15.80
N THR A 31 1.87 -1.25 16.69
CA THR A 31 1.74 -1.85 18.02
C THR A 31 0.75 -1.10 18.89
N PHE A 32 0.77 0.24 18.88
CA PHE A 32 -0.14 1.04 19.69
C PHE A 32 -1.61 0.81 19.32
N TYR A 33 -1.91 0.71 18.02
CA TYR A 33 -3.25 0.31 17.55
C TYR A 33 -3.66 -1.07 18.10
N GLY A 34 -2.76 -2.05 18.08
CA GLY A 34 -3.01 -3.39 18.62
C GLY A 34 -3.24 -3.40 20.12
N GLU A 35 -2.42 -2.67 20.88
CA GLU A 35 -2.53 -2.54 22.33
C GLU A 35 -3.81 -1.83 22.76
N ALA A 36 -4.29 -0.83 21.99
CA ALA A 36 -5.57 -0.19 22.25
C ALA A 36 -6.75 -1.17 22.14
N GLY A 37 -6.65 -2.22 21.31
CA GLY A 37 -7.66 -3.28 21.21
C GLY A 37 -7.51 -4.40 22.24
N ASN A 38 -6.42 -4.42 23.00
CA ASN A 38 -6.10 -5.48 23.95
C ASN A 38 -6.72 -5.20 25.33
N ASN A 39 -7.70 -6.00 25.75
CA ASN A 39 -8.48 -5.78 26.97
C ASN A 39 -7.70 -5.91 28.29
N ILE A 40 -6.50 -6.51 28.27
CA ILE A 40 -5.60 -6.58 29.43
C ILE A 40 -4.55 -5.46 29.44
N SER A 41 -4.46 -4.66 28.37
CA SER A 41 -3.48 -3.58 28.25
C SER A 41 -3.88 -2.39 29.13
N PRO A 42 -2.93 -1.72 29.81
CA PRO A 42 -3.23 -0.46 30.49
C PRO A 42 -3.62 0.67 29.52
N LEU A 43 -3.42 0.47 28.22
CA LEU A 43 -3.79 1.40 27.15
C LEU A 43 -5.08 0.98 26.42
N TYR A 44 -5.86 0.04 26.99
CA TYR A 44 -7.09 -0.44 26.37
C TYR A 44 -8.08 0.68 26.10
N LEU A 45 -8.42 0.87 24.83
CA LEU A 45 -9.37 1.84 24.33
C LEU A 45 -10.04 1.29 23.07
N LEU A 46 -11.06 0.44 23.27
CA LEU A 46 -11.70 -0.32 22.21
C LEU A 46 -12.32 0.57 21.13
N GLU A 47 -12.87 1.73 21.51
CA GLU A 47 -13.48 2.68 20.60
C GLU A 47 -12.46 3.27 19.62
N LEU A 48 -11.22 3.48 20.06
CA LEU A 48 -10.13 3.91 19.21
C LEU A 48 -9.77 2.82 18.19
N ALA A 49 -9.55 1.59 18.67
CA ALA A 49 -9.24 0.46 17.79
C ALA A 49 -10.37 0.22 16.77
N GLY A 50 -11.62 0.15 17.24
CA GLY A 50 -12.80 -0.03 16.40
C GLY A 50 -13.01 1.12 15.41
N GLY A 51 -12.75 2.37 15.82
CA GLY A 51 -12.79 3.54 14.95
C GLY A 51 -11.77 3.47 13.81
N VAL A 52 -10.53 3.09 14.13
CA VAL A 52 -9.45 2.90 13.15
C VAL A 52 -9.80 1.77 12.17
N THR A 53 -10.26 0.61 12.66
CA THR A 53 -10.67 -0.51 11.79
C THR A 53 -11.83 -0.12 10.87
N SER A 54 -12.83 0.58 11.42
CA SER A 54 -14.02 1.00 10.66
C SER A 54 -13.66 2.00 9.55
N ALA A 55 -12.77 2.95 9.85
CA ALA A 55 -12.25 3.89 8.86
C ALA A 55 -11.44 3.17 7.77
N GLY A 56 -10.58 2.22 8.14
CA GLY A 56 -9.82 1.39 7.20
C GLY A 56 -10.72 0.61 6.24
N GLN A 57 -11.73 -0.09 6.78
CA GLN A 57 -12.71 -0.82 5.97
C GLN A 57 -13.52 0.10 5.05
N ARG A 58 -13.91 1.29 5.52
CA ARG A 58 -14.60 2.28 4.70
C ARG A 58 -13.72 2.73 3.53
N ASN A 59 -12.45 3.01 3.80
CA ASN A 59 -11.50 3.48 2.79
C ASN A 59 -11.24 2.42 1.71
N ILE A 60 -10.93 1.16 2.10
CA ILE A 60 -10.64 0.11 1.11
C ILE A 60 -11.84 -0.20 0.23
N LYS A 61 -13.06 -0.19 0.79
CA LYS A 61 -14.32 -0.35 0.03
C LYS A 61 -14.59 0.83 -0.89
N PHE A 62 -14.25 2.05 -0.46
CA PHE A 62 -14.36 3.25 -1.30
C PHE A 62 -13.41 3.17 -2.49
N VAL A 63 -12.13 2.84 -2.26
CA VAL A 63 -11.13 2.69 -3.34
C VAL A 63 -11.54 1.58 -4.31
N LYS A 64 -12.04 0.44 -3.80
CA LYS A 64 -12.59 -0.64 -4.63
C LYS A 64 -13.68 -0.15 -5.59
N LYS A 65 -14.67 0.59 -5.08
CA LYS A 65 -15.74 1.13 -5.93
C LYS A 65 -15.20 2.12 -6.96
N PHE A 66 -14.25 2.96 -6.56
CA PHE A 66 -13.63 3.93 -7.45
C PHE A 66 -12.90 3.27 -8.63
N ILE A 67 -12.08 2.24 -8.39
CA ILE A 67 -11.37 1.55 -9.46
C ILE A 67 -12.29 0.69 -10.34
N GLU A 68 -13.32 0.05 -9.76
CA GLU A 68 -14.34 -0.67 -10.54
C GLU A 68 -15.09 0.27 -11.48
N SER A 69 -15.39 1.51 -11.04
CA SER A 69 -16.01 2.53 -11.91
C SER A 69 -15.12 2.98 -13.08
N LYS A 70 -13.81 2.72 -13.01
CA LYS A 70 -12.83 2.98 -14.08
C LYS A 70 -12.61 1.76 -14.99
N GLY A 71 -13.41 0.69 -14.85
CA GLY A 71 -13.30 -0.52 -15.67
C GLY A 71 -12.28 -1.55 -15.18
N PHE A 72 -11.55 -1.26 -14.11
CA PHE A 72 -10.63 -2.24 -13.51
C PHE A 72 -11.42 -3.33 -12.78
N LYS A 73 -10.92 -4.56 -12.84
CA LYS A 73 -11.53 -5.69 -12.11
C LYS A 73 -10.70 -6.00 -10.87
N VAL A 74 -11.33 -6.02 -9.69
CA VAL A 74 -10.67 -6.45 -8.46
C VAL A 74 -10.67 -7.97 -8.36
N LYS A 75 -9.49 -8.57 -8.22
CA LYS A 75 -9.30 -10.01 -8.03
C LYS A 75 -9.30 -10.40 -6.55
N TYR A 76 -8.65 -9.59 -5.74
CA TYR A 76 -8.48 -9.83 -4.31
C TYR A 76 -8.32 -8.51 -3.56
N GLY A 77 -8.62 -8.50 -2.27
CA GLY A 77 -8.36 -7.38 -1.37
C GLY A 77 -7.94 -7.87 0.00
N ASP A 78 -6.94 -7.22 0.58
CA ASP A 78 -6.52 -7.38 1.96
C ASP A 78 -6.92 -6.12 2.77
N THR A 79 -6.37 -5.97 3.97
CA THR A 79 -6.64 -4.91 4.93
C THR A 79 -6.44 -3.51 4.33
N ASP A 80 -5.35 -3.31 3.60
CA ASP A 80 -4.95 -2.00 3.04
C ASP A 80 -4.51 -2.07 1.57
N SER A 81 -4.74 -3.21 0.90
CA SER A 81 -4.33 -3.41 -0.49
C SER A 81 -5.42 -4.06 -1.34
N LEU A 82 -5.41 -3.76 -2.64
CA LEU A 82 -6.31 -4.34 -3.65
C LEU A 82 -5.48 -4.83 -4.84
N TYR A 83 -5.79 -6.02 -5.31
CA TYR A 83 -5.15 -6.67 -6.45
C TYR A 83 -6.09 -6.61 -7.65
N LEU A 84 -5.59 -6.06 -8.75
CA LEU A 84 -6.42 -5.59 -9.86
C LEU A 84 -6.02 -6.26 -11.17
N THR A 85 -6.96 -6.32 -12.10
CA THR A 85 -6.72 -6.59 -13.51
C THR A 85 -7.15 -5.38 -14.30
N CYS A 86 -6.23 -4.84 -15.11
CA CYS A 86 -6.51 -3.69 -15.95
C CYS A 86 -7.47 -4.05 -17.09
N PRO A 87 -8.27 -3.10 -17.59
CA PRO A 87 -8.94 -3.22 -18.87
C PRO A 87 -7.96 -3.58 -20.00
N GLY A 88 -8.43 -4.33 -21.00
CA GLY A 88 -7.60 -4.67 -22.16
C GLY A 88 -7.13 -3.45 -22.94
N GLU A 89 -7.85 -2.32 -22.86
CA GLU A 89 -7.42 -1.06 -23.49
C GLU A 89 -6.07 -0.56 -22.97
N CYS A 90 -5.74 -0.82 -21.70
CA CYS A 90 -4.49 -0.34 -21.09
C CYS A 90 -3.23 -0.96 -21.71
N PHE A 91 -3.35 -2.13 -22.34
CA PHE A 91 -2.22 -2.83 -22.94
C PHE A 91 -2.19 -2.75 -24.47
N GLN A 92 -3.14 -2.05 -25.11
CA GLN A 92 -3.26 -2.03 -26.57
C GLN A 92 -1.97 -1.63 -27.29
N GLU A 93 -1.27 -0.60 -26.81
CA GLU A 93 -0.02 -0.15 -27.42
C GLU A 93 1.11 -1.20 -27.24
N CYS A 94 1.22 -1.79 -26.05
CA CYS A 94 2.18 -2.86 -25.79
C CYS A 94 1.87 -4.10 -26.63
N ASP A 95 0.60 -4.49 -26.74
CA ASP A 95 0.13 -5.61 -27.55
C ASP A 95 0.47 -5.42 -29.03
N GLN A 96 0.28 -4.18 -29.53
CA GLN A 96 0.62 -3.84 -30.91
C GLN A 96 2.13 -3.90 -31.14
N LYS A 97 2.94 -3.28 -30.28
CA LYS A 97 4.41 -3.30 -30.39
C LYS A 97 4.95 -4.72 -30.29
N TYR A 98 4.41 -5.54 -29.41
CA TYR A 98 4.79 -6.95 -29.28
C TYR A 98 4.45 -7.76 -30.53
N LYS A 99 3.25 -7.59 -31.09
CA LYS A 99 2.84 -8.25 -32.35
C LYS A 99 3.65 -7.82 -33.57
N LEU A 100 4.22 -6.62 -33.54
CA LEU A 100 5.10 -6.08 -34.59
C LEU A 100 6.58 -6.43 -34.38
N ASP A 101 6.91 -7.29 -33.42
CA ASP A 101 8.29 -7.63 -33.00
C ASP A 101 9.13 -6.39 -32.60
N GLN A 102 8.47 -5.30 -32.19
CA GLN A 102 9.10 -4.06 -31.69
C GLN A 102 9.30 -4.06 -30.17
N LEU A 103 8.82 -5.10 -29.49
CA LEU A 103 8.92 -5.26 -28.04
C LEU A 103 9.34 -6.70 -27.75
N SER A 104 10.39 -6.92 -26.95
CA SER A 104 10.75 -8.28 -26.54
C SER A 104 9.78 -8.82 -25.48
N ARG A 105 9.73 -10.14 -25.32
CA ARG A 105 8.91 -10.79 -24.28
C ARG A 105 9.27 -10.39 -22.84
N LYS A 106 10.47 -9.86 -22.60
CA LYS A 106 10.88 -9.35 -21.28
C LYS A 106 10.42 -7.90 -21.05
N GLU A 107 10.19 -7.17 -22.12
CA GLU A 107 9.76 -5.77 -22.11
C GLU A 107 8.23 -5.63 -22.23
N TYR A 108 7.56 -6.68 -22.72
CA TYR A 108 6.11 -6.87 -22.67
C TYR A 108 5.65 -7.27 -21.28
#